data_AF-A0A932M429-F1
#
_entry.id   AF-A0A932M429-F1
#
_cell.length_a   1.000
_cell.length_b   1.000
_cell.length_c   1.000
_cell.angle_alpha   90.00
_cell.angle_beta   90.00
_cell.angle_gamma   90.00
#
_symmetry.space_group_name_H-M   'P 1'
#
loop_
_entity.id
_entity.type
_entity.pdbx_description
1 polymer ?
#
loop_
_entity_poly.entity_id
_entity_poly.type
_entity_poly.pdbx_seq_one_letter_code
_entity_poly.pdbx_strand_id
1 'polypeptide(L)'
;MSTHPLEEILHPQSIAVVGASAGIVARGFDWVSYLSESGFKGKIYPVNPKYAEIRGLKAYPSLREVPGPVDYVISVAPASAVLNILEDSAPKGV
;
A
#
# COMPACT_ATOMS: atom_id res chain seq x y z
N MET A 1 3.59 23.41 14.57
CA MET A 1 3.44 22.37 15.61
C MET A 1 4.43 21.27 15.27
N SER A 2 5.30 20.86 16.19
CA SER A 2 6.17 19.71 15.96
C SER A 2 5.31 18.45 15.93
N THR A 3 5.14 17.86 14.75
CA THR A 3 4.46 16.58 14.58
C THR A 3 5.29 15.49 15.24
N HIS A 4 4.63 14.55 15.91
CA HIS A 4 5.31 13.42 16.54
C HIS A 4 5.97 12.55 15.44
N PRO A 5 7.16 11.93 15.66
CA PRO A 5 7.81 11.10 14.64
C PRO A 5 6.99 9.90 14.13
N LEU A 6 5.89 9.57 14.80
CA LEU A 6 4.98 8.47 14.44
C LEU A 6 3.67 8.96 13.82
N GLU A 7 3.51 10.27 13.58
CA GLU A 7 2.25 10.85 13.11
C GLU A 7 1.77 10.20 11.80
N GLU A 8 2.68 9.99 10.85
CA GLU A 8 2.37 9.39 9.54
C GLU A 8 2.02 7.90 9.63
N ILE A 9 2.51 7.20 10.67
CA ILE A 9 2.17 5.79 10.91
C ILE A 9 0.80 5.67 11.60
N LEU A 10 0.48 6.58 12.53
CA LEU A 10 -0.76 6.52 13.31
C LEU A 10 -1.95 7.19 12.60
N HIS A 11 -1.69 8.22 11.79
CA HIS A 11 -2.71 8.99 11.07
C HIS A 11 -2.37 9.19 9.57
N PRO A 12 -2.03 8.10 8.82
CA PRO A 12 -1.72 8.22 7.40
C PRO A 12 -2.92 8.78 6.62
N GLN A 13 -2.65 9.68 5.67
CA GLN A 13 -3.63 10.14 4.69
C GLN A 13 -3.66 9.23 3.45
N SER A 14 -2.67 8.36 3.32
CA SER A 14 -2.52 7.45 2.20
C SER A 14 -1.72 6.20 2.56
N ILE A 15 -2.20 5.04 2.14
CA ILE A 15 -1.58 3.74 2.38
C ILE A 15 -1.43 3.00 1.06
N ALA A 16 -0.22 2.52 0.77
CA ALA A 16 0.02 1.58 -0.32
C ALA A 16 0.09 0.14 0.21
N VAL A 17 -0.59 -0.79 -0.45
CA VAL A 17 -0.61 -2.21 -0.09
C VAL A 17 0.14 -2.99 -1.16
N VAL A 18 1.41 -3.32 -0.90
CA VAL A 18 2.28 -4.01 -1.85
C VAL A 18 2.13 -5.53 -1.73
N GLY A 19 1.88 -6.18 -2.87
CA GLY A 19 1.54 -7.60 -2.90
C GLY A 19 0.05 -7.87 -2.66
N ALA A 20 -0.80 -6.84 -2.74
CA ALA A 20 -2.24 -6.99 -2.78
C ALA A 20 -2.65 -7.95 -3.93
N SER A 21 -3.71 -8.74 -3.76
CA SER A 21 -4.18 -9.70 -4.78
C SER A 21 -5.68 -9.57 -5.01
N ALA A 22 -6.12 -9.72 -6.26
CA ALA A 22 -7.54 -9.75 -6.60
C ALA A 22 -8.21 -11.12 -6.32
N GLY A 23 -7.43 -12.21 -6.31
CA GLY A 23 -7.94 -13.58 -6.12
C GLY A 23 -8.23 -13.95 -4.65
N ILE A 24 -8.52 -15.24 -4.40
CA ILE A 24 -8.59 -15.79 -3.03
C ILE A 24 -7.30 -15.41 -2.31
N VAL A 25 -7.47 -14.87 -1.11
CA VAL A 25 -6.42 -14.21 -0.32
C VAL A 25 -5.23 -15.16 -0.19
N ALA A 26 -4.21 -14.97 -1.04
CA ALA A 26 -3.14 -15.96 -1.24
C ALA A 26 -2.32 -16.22 0.04
N ARG A 27 -2.48 -15.39 1.06
CA ARG A 27 -1.85 -15.49 2.39
C ARG A 27 -2.80 -15.20 3.56
N GLY A 28 -4.12 -15.17 3.35
CA GLY A 28 -5.10 -14.90 4.42
C GLY A 28 -5.21 -13.45 4.90
N PHE A 29 -4.46 -12.49 4.33
CA PHE A 29 -4.61 -11.06 4.61
C PHE A 29 -5.07 -10.26 3.38
N ASP A 30 -6.27 -9.68 3.46
CA ASP A 30 -6.82 -8.76 2.46
C ASP A 30 -6.85 -7.33 3.02
N TRP A 31 -5.68 -6.73 3.12
CA TRP A 31 -5.51 -5.39 3.68
C TRP A 31 -6.30 -4.31 2.94
N VAL A 32 -6.55 -4.48 1.65
CA VAL A 32 -7.36 -3.53 0.87
C VAL A 32 -8.81 -3.55 1.38
N SER A 33 -9.39 -4.75 1.57
CA SER A 33 -10.72 -4.89 2.15
C SER A 33 -10.75 -4.42 3.61
N TYR A 34 -9.77 -4.80 4.43
CA TYR A 34 -9.74 -4.40 5.84
C TYR A 34 -9.68 -2.88 6.03
N LEU A 35 -8.86 -2.17 5.25
CA LEU A 35 -8.81 -0.70 5.29
C LEU A 35 -10.13 -0.09 4.83
N SER A 36 -10.74 -0.63 3.78
CA SER A 36 -12.00 -0.13 3.24
C SER A 36 -13.18 -0.35 4.20
N GLU A 37 -13.31 -1.57 4.74
CA GLU A 37 -14.38 -1.98 5.65
C GLU A 37 -14.27 -1.34 7.04
N SER A 38 -13.04 -1.10 7.53
CA SER A 38 -12.82 -0.33 8.76
C SER A 38 -13.09 1.17 8.59
N GLY A 39 -13.37 1.63 7.37
CA GLY A 39 -13.75 3.00 7.07
C GLY A 39 -12.58 3.98 7.03
N PHE A 40 -11.37 3.50 6.72
CA PHE A 40 -10.20 4.36 6.49
C PHE A 40 -10.55 5.46 5.47
N LYS A 41 -10.30 6.72 5.85
CA LYS A 41 -10.70 7.89 5.05
C LYS A 41 -9.63 8.36 4.07
N GLY A 42 -8.41 7.86 4.22
CA GLY A 42 -7.31 8.16 3.33
C GLY A 42 -7.37 7.39 2.01
N LYS A 43 -6.39 7.64 1.14
CA LYS A 43 -6.26 6.96 -0.14
C LYS A 43 -5.67 5.56 0.05
N ILE A 44 -6.25 4.55 -0.58
CA ILE A 44 -5.73 3.19 -0.59
C ILE A 44 -5.18 2.92 -2.00
N TYR A 45 -3.90 2.55 -2.09
CA TYR A 45 -3.25 2.21 -3.36
C TYR A 45 -2.83 0.74 -3.36
N PRO A 46 -3.60 -0.16 -3.99
CA PRO A 46 -3.14 -1.52 -4.24
C PRO A 46 -1.95 -1.51 -5.20
N VAL A 47 -0.89 -2.24 -4.87
CA VAL A 47 0.31 -2.37 -5.72
C VAL A 47 0.56 -3.84 -6.05
N ASN A 48 0.36 -4.20 -7.32
CA ASN A 48 0.66 -5.51 -7.88
C ASN A 48 0.76 -5.43 -9.42
N PRO A 49 1.87 -5.89 -10.04
CA PRO A 49 2.05 -5.86 -11.49
C PRO A 49 1.09 -6.76 -12.29
N LYS A 50 0.40 -7.70 -11.62
CA LYS A 50 -0.48 -8.67 -12.29
C LYS A 50 -1.93 -8.19 -12.44
N TYR A 51 -2.35 -7.20 -11.65
CA TYR A 51 -3.74 -6.79 -11.57
C TYR A 51 -3.88 -5.31 -11.91
N ALA A 52 -4.82 -4.97 -12.78
CA ALA A 52 -5.17 -3.58 -13.07
C ALA A 52 -6.13 -2.99 -12.02
N GLU A 53 -6.85 -3.86 -11.31
CA GLU A 53 -7.83 -3.49 -10.29
C GLU A 53 -7.87 -4.55 -9.17
N ILE A 54 -8.03 -4.09 -7.94
CA ILE A 54 -8.18 -4.93 -6.74
C ILE A 54 -9.30 -4.32 -5.89
N ARG A 55 -10.37 -5.09 -5.64
CA ARG A 55 -11.54 -4.66 -4.83
C ARG A 55 -12.16 -3.34 -5.30
N GLY A 56 -12.28 -3.14 -6.62
CA GLY A 56 -12.84 -1.90 -7.18
C GLY A 56 -11.88 -0.71 -7.18
N LEU A 57 -10.66 -0.88 -6.65
CA LEU A 57 -9.63 0.15 -6.65
C LEU A 57 -8.61 -0.11 -7.75
N LYS A 58 -8.22 0.95 -8.47
CA LYS A 58 -7.13 0.89 -9.44
C LYS A 58 -5.85 0.40 -8.76
N ALA A 59 -5.27 -0.66 -9.30
CA ALA A 59 -3.99 -1.19 -8.86
C ALA A 59 -2.85 -0.66 -9.73
N TYR A 60 -1.67 -0.52 -9.13
CA TYR A 60 -0.47 -0.01 -9.78
C TYR A 60 0.58 -1.11 -9.88
N PRO A 61 1.39 -1.16 -10.95
CA PRO A 61 2.37 -2.24 -11.11
C PRO A 61 3.55 -2.13 -10.13
N SER A 62 3.89 -0.90 -9.75
CA SER A 62 4.94 -0.57 -8.79
C SER A 62 4.51 0.60 -7.91
N LEU A 63 5.19 0.77 -6.77
CA LEU A 63 5.00 1.95 -5.91
C LEU A 63 5.32 3.25 -6.66
N ARG A 64 6.29 3.23 -7.58
CA ARG A 64 6.72 4.40 -8.36
C ARG A 64 5.57 4.99 -9.18
N GLU A 65 4.69 4.15 -9.69
CA GLU A 65 3.58 4.51 -10.56
C GLU A 65 2.35 5.05 -9.80
N VAL A 66 2.35 5.01 -8.47
CA VAL A 66 1.32 5.66 -7.65
C VAL A 66 1.37 7.18 -7.89
N PRO A 67 0.29 7.83 -8.33
CA PRO A 67 0.33 9.22 -8.78
C PRO A 67 0.39 10.25 -7.64
N GLY A 68 0.11 9.83 -6.40
CA GLY A 68 0.07 10.69 -5.23
C GLY A 68 1.14 10.36 -4.18
N PRO A 69 1.16 11.11 -3.07
CA PRO A 69 1.95 10.74 -1.90
C PRO A 69 1.47 9.39 -1.36
N VAL A 70 2.39 8.70 -0.70
CA VAL A 70 2.16 7.51 0.12
C VAL A 70 2.75 7.86 1.48
N ASP A 71 2.01 7.67 2.57
CA ASP A 71 2.51 7.95 3.92
C ASP A 71 2.95 6.66 4.62
N TYR A 72 2.36 5.52 4.21
CA TYR A 72 2.66 4.22 4.78
C TYR A 72 2.57 3.09 3.74
N VAL A 73 3.50 2.15 3.83
CA VAL A 73 3.54 0.95 2.97
C VAL A 73 3.29 -0.30 3.80
N ILE A 74 2.20 -1.00 3.50
CA ILE A 74 1.94 -2.35 4.00
C ILE A 74 2.54 -3.35 3.00
N SER A 75 3.64 -3.99 3.38
CA SER A 75 4.25 -5.05 2.58
C SER A 75 3.64 -6.40 2.92
N VAL A 76 2.94 -6.98 1.96
CA VAL A 76 2.39 -8.35 2.03
C VAL A 76 3.08 -9.23 0.98
N ALA A 77 4.28 -8.87 0.53
CA ALA A 77 5.03 -9.55 -0.52
C ALA A 77 5.97 -10.64 0.04
N PRO A 78 6.48 -11.58 -0.79
CA PRO A 78 7.52 -12.52 -0.36
C PRO A 78 8.79 -11.79 0.11
N ALA A 79 9.55 -12.40 1.03
CA ALA A 79 10.78 -11.81 1.56
C ALA A 79 11.80 -11.41 0.47
N SER A 80 11.87 -12.16 -0.62
CA SER A 80 12.75 -11.86 -1.77
C SER A 80 12.42 -10.55 -2.48
N ALA A 81 11.21 -10.00 -2.31
CA ALA A 81 10.80 -8.74 -2.91
C ALA A 81 11.06 -7.52 -2.02
N VAL A 82 11.45 -7.70 -0.75
CA VAL A 82 11.53 -6.61 0.23
C VAL A 82 12.53 -5.53 -0.17
N LEU A 83 13.71 -5.90 -0.70
CA LEU A 83 14.69 -4.91 -1.15
C LEU A 83 14.15 -4.02 -2.27
N ASN A 84 13.49 -4.61 -3.26
CA ASN A 84 12.86 -3.84 -4.35
C ASN A 84 11.75 -2.91 -3.82
N ILE A 85 11.01 -3.34 -2.80
CA ILE A 85 9.99 -2.49 -2.17
C ILE A 85 10.65 -1.28 -1.50
N LEU A 86 11.75 -1.46 -0.77
CA LEU A 86 12.49 -0.36 -0.15
C LEU A 86 13.03 0.61 -1.22
N GLU A 87 13.58 0.08 -2.31
CA GLU A 87 14.07 0.89 -3.43
C GLU A 87 12.95 1.70 -4.11
N ASP A 88 11.74 1.13 -4.21
CA ASP A 88 10.60 1.82 -4.78
C ASP A 88 9.91 2.80 -3.81
N SER A 89 10.04 2.59 -2.51
CA SER A 89 9.52 3.50 -1.47
C SER A 89 10.38 4.76 -1.32
N ALA A 90 11.70 4.65 -1.49
CA ALA A 90 12.61 5.78 -1.29
C ALA A 90 12.27 7.02 -2.15
N PRO A 91 11.94 6.91 -3.46
CA PRO A 91 11.47 8.05 -4.26
C PRO A 91 10.13 8.64 -3.81
N LYS A 92 9.33 7.91 -3.02
CA LYS A 92 8.08 8.39 -2.41
C LYS A 92 8.29 9.03 -1.04
N GLY A 93 9.48 8.92 -0.46
CA GLY A 93 9.80 9.44 0.87
C GLY A 93 9.27 8.58 2.02
N VAL A 94 9.02 7.28 1.75
CA VAL A 94 8.52 6.29 2.73
C VAL A 94 9.56 5.23 3.00
#